data_AF-A0AA35XAD5-F1
#
_entry.id   AF-A0AA35XAD5-F1
#
_cell.length_a   1.000
_cell.length_b   1.000
_cell.length_c   1.000
_cell.angle_alpha   90.00
_cell.angle_beta   90.00
_cell.angle_gamma   90.00
#
_symmetry.space_group_name_H-M   'P 1'
#
loop_
_entity.id
_entity.type
_entity.pdbx_description
1 polymer ?
#
loop_
_entity_poly.entity_id
_entity_poly.type
_entity_poly.pdbx_seq_one_letter_code
_entity_poly.pdbx_strand_id
1 'polypeptide(L)'
;MYQFTLATAIIFALVLSISSLAFAQKHKVNIKGGPLKEKDWLAEAPGAELGEDHSNVKTWISKWYGPEGNYENNGSFQVSSKRDLIDEGTKGKLTEPKLSTVEGLKLTQTVKMAWDKKNGGTREWTVFELEVANDNNMNRDGPGDNIDTYVMCVIDAPKDMTSVMSPAHDDYAQIWINGDKWYNDATWTGGAKKVHYNIEVKLTKGANVLLYRVGESGGAAYINLHFDAATHKAVKIYPDKAKDQKSFFDEANAISGGPLGEDALLEDPEPNADGLRQDDSAVETWISKWYGPEGNYENNGTFQVSGSMDFIEEGSGGKLTQASLSMLEGLLMTKDIDMEWGDDHGGTRAWTVFELDVADDNNMNRGGPADNIDTYVMCVIDSPNDMTAVMSPAHDDWAQIWINGEKWYNNTRWTGAARTILHTVEVELQKGANVLLYRCGESGGAAYLNLHFDDATHNAVTIYPQDATDKQSFFDEIQPLVVSVEPTGKLTTTWADIKRQ
;
A
#
# COMPACT_ATOMS: atom_id res chain seq x y z
N MET A 1 -14.17 4.13 -49.65
CA MET A 1 -14.25 2.93 -48.80
C MET A 1 -12.87 2.26 -48.70
N TYR A 2 -11.84 2.98 -48.21
CA TYR A 2 -10.47 2.44 -48.02
C TYR A 2 -9.62 3.26 -47.02
N GLN A 3 -10.25 4.11 -46.18
CA GLN A 3 -9.52 4.94 -45.19
C GLN A 3 -9.86 4.61 -43.74
N PHE A 4 -10.81 3.71 -43.49
CA PHE A 4 -11.21 3.32 -42.13
C PHE A 4 -10.46 2.10 -41.56
N THR A 5 -9.66 1.41 -42.38
CA THR A 5 -8.95 0.19 -41.95
C THR A 5 -7.52 0.46 -41.45
N LEU A 6 -6.95 1.63 -41.71
CA LEU A 6 -5.57 1.95 -41.33
C LEU A 6 -5.45 2.55 -39.92
N ALA A 7 -6.49 3.23 -39.43
CA ALA A 7 -6.49 3.84 -38.08
C ALA A 7 -6.59 2.78 -36.96
N THR A 8 -7.33 1.70 -37.18
CA THR A 8 -7.49 0.62 -36.19
C THR A 8 -6.23 -0.24 -36.06
N ALA A 9 -5.42 -0.36 -37.11
CA ALA A 9 -4.16 -1.12 -37.08
C ALA A 9 -3.05 -0.39 -36.31
N ILE A 10 -3.06 0.95 -36.29
CA ILE A 10 -2.04 1.74 -35.56
C ILE A 10 -2.38 1.84 -34.07
N ILE A 11 -3.67 1.87 -33.71
CA ILE A 11 -4.11 1.86 -32.30
C ILE A 11 -3.86 0.49 -31.65
N PHE A 12 -4.02 -0.62 -32.39
CA PHE A 12 -3.65 -1.95 -31.87
C PHE A 12 -2.12 -2.17 -31.80
N ALA A 13 -1.32 -1.48 -32.61
CA ALA A 13 0.14 -1.53 -32.52
C ALA A 13 0.72 -0.66 -31.38
N LEU A 14 -0.03 0.35 -30.92
CA LEU A 14 0.37 1.21 -29.79
C LEU A 14 -0.10 0.68 -28.43
N VAL A 15 -1.17 -0.11 -28.37
CA VAL A 15 -1.63 -0.76 -27.12
C VAL A 15 -0.82 -2.03 -26.79
N LEU A 16 -0.01 -2.54 -27.73
CA LEU A 16 0.86 -3.70 -27.51
C LEU A 16 2.35 -3.37 -27.28
N SER A 17 2.72 -2.08 -27.15
CA SER A 17 4.14 -1.68 -27.06
C SER A 17 4.58 -1.04 -25.75
N ILE A 18 3.72 -0.99 -24.72
CA ILE A 18 4.14 -0.53 -23.37
C ILE A 18 4.83 -1.65 -22.57
N SER A 19 4.71 -2.91 -22.99
CA SER A 19 5.45 -4.03 -22.39
C SER A 19 6.85 -4.15 -22.99
N SER A 20 7.80 -3.39 -22.44
CA SER A 20 9.24 -3.69 -22.29
C SER A 20 10.13 -2.44 -22.42
N LEU A 21 10.10 -1.59 -21.40
CA LEU A 21 11.33 -0.89 -21.00
C LEU A 21 12.27 -1.96 -20.42
N ALA A 22 12.92 -2.70 -21.33
CA ALA A 22 14.00 -3.62 -21.00
C ALA A 22 15.22 -2.79 -20.56
N PHE A 23 15.18 -2.31 -19.31
CA PHE A 23 16.41 -2.08 -18.58
C PHE A 23 17.20 -3.38 -18.63
N ALA A 24 18.48 -3.30 -19.00
CA ALA A 24 19.35 -4.44 -19.30
C ALA A 24 19.29 -5.51 -18.21
N GLN A 25 18.38 -6.47 -18.37
CA GLN A 25 18.20 -7.56 -17.46
C GLN A 25 19.32 -8.56 -17.78
N LYS A 26 20.38 -8.51 -16.97
CA LYS A 26 21.59 -9.32 -17.20
C LYS A 26 21.30 -10.83 -17.16
N HIS A 27 20.22 -11.22 -16.48
CA HIS A 27 19.81 -12.60 -16.22
C HIS A 27 18.56 -12.96 -17.02
N LYS A 28 18.53 -14.15 -17.61
CA LYS A 28 17.45 -14.56 -18.51
C LYS A 28 16.26 -15.07 -17.71
N VAL A 29 15.10 -14.44 -17.84
CA VAL A 29 13.83 -14.96 -17.31
C VAL A 29 13.45 -16.24 -18.04
N ASN A 30 13.26 -17.34 -17.30
CA ASN A 30 12.91 -18.65 -17.85
C ASN A 30 11.64 -19.26 -17.23
N ILE A 31 11.07 -18.64 -16.20
CA ILE A 31 9.72 -18.95 -15.69
C ILE A 31 8.84 -17.71 -15.83
N LYS A 32 7.70 -17.87 -16.53
CA LYS A 32 6.68 -16.83 -16.78
C LYS A 32 5.29 -17.43 -16.64
N GLY A 33 4.27 -16.58 -16.49
CA GLY A 33 2.87 -17.00 -16.58
C GLY A 33 2.08 -16.90 -15.27
N GLY A 34 2.65 -16.27 -14.24
CA GLY A 34 1.96 -16.03 -12.98
C GLY A 34 2.17 -17.16 -11.96
N PRO A 35 1.43 -17.13 -10.84
CA PRO A 35 1.56 -18.16 -9.82
C PRO A 35 1.14 -19.53 -10.34
N LEU A 36 1.67 -20.57 -9.70
CA LEU A 36 1.33 -21.95 -9.95
C LEU A 36 -0.13 -22.18 -9.55
N LYS A 37 -0.86 -22.87 -10.43
CA LYS A 37 -2.21 -23.35 -10.11
C LYS A 37 -2.10 -24.44 -9.05
N GLU A 38 -3.09 -24.53 -8.17
CA GLU A 38 -3.09 -25.48 -7.04
C GLU A 38 -2.80 -26.93 -7.46
N LYS A 39 -3.39 -27.38 -8.57
CA LYS A 39 -3.14 -28.71 -9.14
C LYS A 39 -1.68 -28.98 -9.53
N ASP A 40 -0.89 -27.92 -9.73
CA ASP A 40 0.51 -27.93 -10.17
C ASP A 40 1.46 -27.56 -9.01
N TRP A 41 0.97 -27.36 -7.78
CA TRP A 41 1.80 -26.93 -6.65
C TRP A 41 2.91 -27.90 -6.25
N LEU A 42 2.78 -29.18 -6.60
CA LEU A 42 3.80 -30.21 -6.36
C LEU A 42 4.52 -30.62 -7.65
N ALA A 43 4.23 -29.97 -8.78
CA ALA A 43 4.94 -30.19 -10.02
C ALA A 43 6.29 -29.44 -9.97
N GLU A 44 7.29 -29.99 -10.64
CA GLU A 44 8.57 -29.32 -10.84
C GLU A 44 8.40 -27.98 -11.54
N ALA A 45 9.33 -27.07 -11.28
CA ALA A 45 9.32 -25.73 -11.83
C ALA A 45 9.28 -25.77 -13.39
N PRO A 46 8.33 -25.08 -14.02
CA PRO A 46 8.16 -25.16 -15.47
C PRO A 46 9.25 -24.34 -16.17
N GLY A 47 10.22 -25.01 -16.79
CA GLY A 47 11.26 -24.34 -17.59
C GLY A 47 12.53 -25.16 -17.75
N ALA A 48 13.41 -24.72 -18.65
CA ALA A 48 14.75 -25.27 -18.74
C ALA A 48 15.65 -24.58 -17.70
N GLU A 49 16.32 -25.36 -16.85
CA GLU A 49 17.29 -24.87 -15.88
C GLU A 49 18.39 -24.04 -16.55
N LEU A 50 18.78 -22.95 -15.91
CA LEU A 50 19.83 -22.05 -16.39
C LEU A 50 21.22 -22.40 -15.83
N GLY A 51 21.28 -22.86 -14.58
CA GLY A 51 22.55 -23.08 -13.86
C GLY A 51 23.42 -21.82 -13.77
N GLU A 52 22.80 -20.64 -13.63
CA GLU A 52 23.50 -19.36 -13.62
C GLU A 52 24.32 -19.17 -12.33
N ASP A 53 25.51 -18.58 -12.47
CA ASP A 53 26.36 -18.20 -11.34
C ASP A 53 26.10 -16.74 -10.94
N HIS A 54 25.53 -16.57 -9.75
CA HIS A 54 25.14 -15.27 -9.20
C HIS A 54 26.10 -14.81 -8.10
N SER A 55 27.33 -15.36 -8.05
CA SER A 55 28.35 -15.00 -7.05
C SER A 55 28.70 -13.51 -7.04
N ASN A 56 28.52 -12.81 -8.16
CA ASN A 56 28.79 -11.38 -8.31
C ASN A 56 27.60 -10.48 -7.99
N VAL A 57 26.42 -11.04 -7.70
CA VAL A 57 25.22 -10.28 -7.31
C VAL A 57 25.41 -9.78 -5.88
N LYS A 58 25.06 -8.51 -5.64
CA LYS A 58 25.18 -7.85 -4.32
C LYS A 58 23.85 -7.66 -3.60
N THR A 59 22.74 -7.94 -4.28
CA THR A 59 21.37 -7.66 -3.82
C THR A 59 20.72 -8.87 -3.16
N TRP A 60 21.52 -9.81 -2.66
CA TRP A 60 21.03 -10.95 -1.89
C TRP A 60 20.39 -10.48 -0.60
N ILE A 61 19.21 -11.01 -0.29
CA ILE A 61 18.52 -10.76 0.96
C ILE A 61 19.21 -11.60 2.04
N SER A 62 19.85 -10.93 3.00
CA SER A 62 20.53 -11.60 4.11
C SER A 62 19.73 -11.57 5.40
N LYS A 63 18.81 -10.62 5.57
CA LYS A 63 18.02 -10.47 6.80
C LYS A 63 16.59 -10.94 6.58
N TRP A 64 16.09 -11.72 7.53
CA TRP A 64 14.85 -12.46 7.40
C TRP A 64 14.06 -12.46 8.70
N TYR A 65 12.74 -12.60 8.57
CA TYR A 65 11.83 -12.87 9.67
C TYR A 65 11.32 -14.31 9.58
N GLY A 66 11.15 -15.02 10.69
CA GLY A 66 10.71 -16.42 10.67
C GLY A 66 10.83 -17.12 12.02
N PRO A 67 10.50 -18.42 12.11
CA PRO A 67 10.69 -19.20 13.32
C PRO A 67 12.16 -19.19 13.77
N GLU A 68 12.38 -19.20 15.08
CA GLU A 68 13.71 -19.35 15.67
C GLU A 68 14.19 -20.80 15.53
N GLY A 69 15.00 -21.07 14.50
CA GLY A 69 15.54 -22.39 14.20
C GLY A 69 14.74 -23.15 13.14
N ASN A 70 15.07 -24.43 12.97
CA ASN A 70 14.51 -25.29 11.92
C ASN A 70 13.36 -26.18 12.42
N TYR A 71 12.54 -26.66 11.48
CA TYR A 71 11.75 -27.87 11.69
C TYR A 71 12.69 -29.06 11.53
N GLU A 72 12.72 -29.95 12.51
CA GLU A 72 13.67 -31.07 12.56
C GLU A 72 13.00 -32.39 12.20
N ASN A 73 13.78 -33.39 11.80
CA ASN A 73 13.29 -34.76 11.53
C ASN A 73 12.12 -34.77 10.53
N ASN A 74 12.28 -34.04 9.42
CA ASN A 74 11.27 -33.91 8.37
C ASN A 74 11.01 -35.21 7.59
N GLY A 75 11.91 -36.19 7.73
CA GLY A 75 11.82 -37.49 7.05
C GLY A 75 12.20 -37.42 5.57
N SER A 76 12.96 -36.39 5.18
CA SER A 76 13.22 -35.87 3.85
C SER A 76 12.14 -34.92 3.32
N PHE A 77 12.53 -34.03 2.42
CA PHE A 77 11.59 -33.07 1.87
C PHE A 77 10.55 -33.71 0.93
N GLN A 78 10.85 -34.83 0.27
CA GLN A 78 9.82 -35.55 -0.51
C GLN A 78 8.62 -36.00 0.36
N VAL A 79 8.85 -36.11 1.67
CA VAL A 79 7.81 -36.33 2.68
C VAL A 79 7.23 -35.00 3.16
N SER A 80 8.07 -34.05 3.59
CA SER A 80 7.59 -32.81 4.22
C SER A 80 6.93 -31.82 3.26
N SER A 81 7.29 -31.80 1.99
CA SER A 81 6.74 -30.92 0.93
C SER A 81 5.25 -31.04 0.66
N LYS A 82 4.66 -32.19 1.02
CA LYS A 82 3.24 -32.49 0.87
C LYS A 82 2.42 -32.04 2.09
N ARG A 83 3.10 -31.48 3.08
CA ARG A 83 2.54 -31.08 4.38
C ARG A 83 2.77 -29.59 4.56
N ASP A 84 1.76 -28.93 5.08
CA ASP A 84 1.87 -27.56 5.54
C ASP A 84 2.37 -27.59 6.99
N LEU A 85 3.69 -27.43 7.19
CA LEU A 85 4.27 -27.52 8.53
C LEU A 85 3.92 -26.29 9.39
N ILE A 86 3.51 -25.18 8.76
CA ILE A 86 3.00 -24.00 9.45
C ILE A 86 1.61 -24.30 10.03
N ASP A 87 0.73 -24.95 9.26
CA ASP A 87 -0.57 -25.45 9.71
C ASP A 87 -0.44 -26.39 10.89
N GLU A 88 0.46 -27.37 10.78
CA GLU A 88 0.72 -28.33 11.86
C GLU A 88 1.24 -27.65 13.13
N GLY A 89 2.23 -26.78 13.00
CA GLY A 89 2.85 -26.09 14.14
C GLY A 89 1.96 -25.04 14.78
N THR A 90 1.03 -24.46 14.03
CA THR A 90 0.10 -23.44 14.55
C THR A 90 -1.29 -24.00 14.86
N LYS A 91 -1.51 -25.30 14.59
CA LYS A 91 -2.77 -26.04 14.80
C LYS A 91 -3.93 -25.42 14.01
N GLY A 92 -3.71 -25.14 12.73
CA GLY A 92 -4.72 -24.62 11.82
C GLY A 92 -4.97 -23.11 11.88
N LYS A 93 -4.19 -22.36 12.65
CA LYS A 93 -4.35 -20.89 12.75
C LYS A 93 -3.72 -20.16 11.57
N LEU A 94 -2.61 -20.69 11.08
CA LEU A 94 -1.85 -20.22 9.93
C LEU A 94 -1.59 -21.39 9.00
N THR A 95 -1.61 -21.13 7.69
CA THR A 95 -1.15 -22.02 6.63
C THR A 95 0.00 -21.33 5.89
N GLU A 96 0.78 -22.03 5.09
CA GLU A 96 1.82 -21.44 4.24
C GLU A 96 1.26 -20.32 3.33
N PRO A 97 0.16 -20.53 2.56
CA PRO A 97 -0.50 -19.46 1.84
C PRO A 97 -0.91 -18.29 2.74
N LYS A 98 -1.61 -18.56 3.85
CA LYS A 98 -2.10 -17.48 4.73
C LYS A 98 -0.94 -16.70 5.35
N LEU A 99 0.11 -17.37 5.79
CA LEU A 99 1.30 -16.73 6.38
C LEU A 99 2.00 -15.80 5.38
N SER A 100 1.91 -16.10 4.07
CA SER A 100 2.40 -15.24 3.00
C SER A 100 1.48 -14.05 2.66
N THR A 101 0.50 -13.70 3.50
CA THR A 101 -0.29 -12.46 3.39
C THR A 101 0.01 -11.51 4.54
N VAL A 102 -0.31 -10.22 4.38
CA VAL A 102 -0.18 -9.22 5.46
C VAL A 102 -0.97 -9.64 6.71
N GLU A 103 -2.18 -10.15 6.52
CA GLU A 103 -3.04 -10.63 7.60
C GLU A 103 -2.41 -11.81 8.36
N GLY A 104 -1.93 -12.82 7.64
CA GLY A 104 -1.29 -13.98 8.28
C GLY A 104 0.04 -13.63 8.91
N LEU A 105 0.82 -12.74 8.31
CA LEU A 105 2.03 -12.20 8.92
C LEU A 105 1.72 -11.54 10.27
N LYS A 106 0.71 -10.67 10.34
CA LYS A 106 0.29 -10.00 11.59
C LYS A 106 -0.07 -10.98 12.71
N LEU A 107 -0.67 -12.13 12.37
CA LEU A 107 -1.00 -13.17 13.35
C LEU A 107 0.23 -13.75 14.05
N THR A 108 1.43 -13.67 13.46
CA THR A 108 2.66 -14.17 14.11
C THR A 108 3.00 -13.42 15.42
N GLN A 109 2.45 -12.20 15.63
CA GLN A 109 2.58 -11.46 16.89
C GLN A 109 1.91 -12.16 18.08
N THR A 110 0.91 -13.03 17.82
CA THR A 110 0.11 -13.68 18.87
C THR A 110 0.07 -15.19 18.74
N VAL A 111 0.25 -15.73 17.53
CA VAL A 111 0.26 -17.16 17.24
C VAL A 111 1.69 -17.67 17.31
N LYS A 112 1.99 -18.49 18.32
CA LYS A 112 3.31 -19.15 18.44
C LYS A 112 3.43 -20.35 17.52
N MET A 113 4.65 -20.63 17.08
CA MET A 113 4.99 -21.86 16.39
C MET A 113 5.21 -22.98 17.42
N ALA A 114 4.45 -24.06 17.33
CA ALA A 114 4.47 -25.15 18.31
C ALA A 114 4.44 -26.52 17.60
N TRP A 115 5.54 -26.88 16.95
CA TRP A 115 5.74 -28.22 16.41
C TRP A 115 5.84 -29.26 17.52
N ASP A 116 5.68 -30.53 17.14
CA ASP A 116 5.98 -31.64 18.02
C ASP A 116 7.44 -31.54 18.53
N LYS A 117 7.68 -31.99 19.77
CA LYS A 117 9.02 -31.94 20.37
C LYS A 117 10.09 -32.64 19.54
N LYS A 118 9.73 -33.73 18.85
CA LYS A 118 10.63 -34.46 17.94
C LYS A 118 10.96 -33.67 16.66
N ASN A 119 10.23 -32.60 16.38
CA ASN A 119 10.36 -31.77 15.18
C ASN A 119 10.83 -30.33 15.52
N GLY A 120 11.52 -30.15 16.64
CA GLY A 120 12.04 -28.86 17.09
C GLY A 120 11.21 -28.18 18.19
N GLY A 121 9.96 -28.60 18.43
CA GLY A 121 9.15 -28.08 19.52
C GLY A 121 8.63 -26.65 19.29
N THR A 122 8.46 -25.90 20.37
CA THR A 122 7.99 -24.50 20.32
C THR A 122 9.11 -23.56 19.91
N ARG A 123 8.84 -22.73 18.89
CA ARG A 123 9.73 -21.67 18.41
C ARG A 123 9.03 -20.32 18.53
N GLU A 124 9.79 -19.29 18.89
CA GLU A 124 9.33 -17.92 18.76
C GLU A 124 9.55 -17.45 17.33
N TRP A 125 8.85 -16.40 16.92
CA TRP A 125 9.14 -15.71 15.67
C TRP A 125 10.17 -14.63 15.94
N THR A 126 11.19 -14.54 15.09
CA THR A 126 12.31 -13.64 15.31
C THR A 126 12.91 -13.15 13.99
N VAL A 127 13.73 -12.11 14.10
CA VAL A 127 14.56 -11.62 13.01
C VAL A 127 15.95 -12.25 13.14
N PHE A 128 16.52 -12.64 12.00
CA PHE A 128 17.85 -13.23 11.94
C PHE A 128 18.53 -12.90 10.62
N GLU A 129 19.85 -13.05 10.60
CA GLU A 129 20.66 -12.85 9.40
C GLU A 129 21.26 -14.19 8.96
N LEU A 130 21.30 -14.39 7.66
CA LEU A 130 21.93 -15.51 7.00
C LEU A 130 23.17 -15.04 6.24
N GLU A 131 24.27 -15.74 6.41
CA GLU A 131 25.48 -15.48 5.65
C GLU A 131 25.33 -16.05 4.23
N VAL A 132 25.08 -15.20 3.25
CA VAL A 132 24.80 -15.59 1.85
C VAL A 132 25.92 -16.46 1.23
N ALA A 133 27.16 -16.28 1.66
CA ALA A 133 28.30 -17.05 1.15
C ALA A 133 28.47 -18.44 1.80
N ASN A 134 27.75 -18.72 2.88
CA ASN A 134 27.85 -19.98 3.61
C ASN A 134 26.87 -21.01 3.01
N ASP A 135 27.41 -22.12 2.51
CA ASP A 135 26.62 -23.24 1.97
C ASP A 135 25.82 -24.00 3.04
N ASN A 136 25.92 -23.62 4.32
CA ASN A 136 25.14 -24.15 5.44
C ASN A 136 24.32 -23.06 6.16
N ASN A 137 24.02 -21.94 5.48
CA ASN A 137 23.42 -20.79 6.14
C ASN A 137 22.00 -21.02 6.68
N MET A 138 21.25 -22.00 6.17
CA MET A 138 19.88 -22.22 6.62
C MET A 138 19.80 -23.04 7.91
N ASN A 139 20.85 -23.78 8.25
CA ASN A 139 20.92 -24.54 9.49
C ASN A 139 21.18 -23.58 10.67
N ARG A 140 20.18 -23.44 11.54
CA ARG A 140 20.15 -22.46 12.63
C ARG A 140 20.05 -23.19 13.96
N ASP A 141 21.15 -23.85 14.32
CA ASP A 141 21.30 -24.69 15.52
C ASP A 141 20.46 -25.98 15.52
N GLY A 142 20.07 -26.45 14.33
CA GLY A 142 19.37 -27.72 14.11
C GLY A 142 20.31 -28.90 13.84
N PRO A 143 19.76 -30.10 13.59
CA PRO A 143 20.54 -31.22 13.09
C PRO A 143 21.14 -30.88 11.70
N GLY A 144 22.24 -31.56 11.35
CA GLY A 144 22.92 -31.34 10.07
C GLY A 144 22.05 -31.64 8.86
N ASP A 145 21.16 -32.62 9.00
CA ASP A 145 20.34 -33.14 7.91
C ASP A 145 18.83 -33.19 8.28
N ASN A 146 17.95 -33.31 7.28
CA ASN A 146 16.51 -33.56 7.44
C ASN A 146 15.77 -32.43 8.14
N ILE A 147 16.01 -31.22 7.65
CA ILE A 147 15.44 -29.98 8.18
C ILE A 147 14.61 -29.23 7.14
N ASP A 148 13.60 -28.49 7.61
CA ASP A 148 12.96 -27.43 6.84
C ASP A 148 13.22 -26.07 7.49
N THR A 149 13.51 -25.07 6.67
CA THR A 149 13.71 -23.68 7.09
C THR A 149 12.67 -22.79 6.43
N TYR A 150 12.09 -21.89 7.22
CA TYR A 150 11.18 -20.85 6.74
C TYR A 150 11.79 -19.49 6.96
N VAL A 151 11.80 -18.67 5.91
CA VAL A 151 12.19 -17.26 5.95
C VAL A 151 11.10 -16.43 5.29
N MET A 152 10.91 -15.21 5.79
CA MET A 152 9.95 -14.25 5.29
C MET A 152 10.55 -12.85 5.18
N CYS A 153 10.06 -12.09 4.22
CA CYS A 153 10.29 -10.67 4.13
C CYS A 153 9.03 -9.95 3.63
N VAL A 154 8.95 -8.65 3.91
CA VAL A 154 7.95 -7.76 3.32
C VAL A 154 8.64 -6.92 2.26
N ILE A 155 8.07 -6.91 1.06
CA ILE A 155 8.54 -6.10 -0.06
C ILE A 155 7.53 -4.99 -0.24
N ASP A 156 7.94 -3.77 0.10
CA ASP A 156 7.15 -2.56 -0.09
C ASP A 156 7.41 -2.01 -1.49
N ALA A 157 6.46 -2.23 -2.39
CA ALA A 157 6.56 -1.82 -3.77
C ALA A 157 5.87 -0.46 -3.98
N PRO A 158 6.53 0.53 -4.60
CA PRO A 158 5.97 1.88 -4.76
C PRO A 158 4.79 1.94 -5.76
N LYS A 159 4.59 0.86 -6.52
CA LYS A 159 3.52 0.69 -7.51
C LYS A 159 3.40 -0.78 -7.87
N ASP A 160 2.30 -1.12 -8.52
CA ASP A 160 2.19 -2.38 -9.24
C ASP A 160 3.36 -2.53 -10.21
N MET A 161 4.12 -3.61 -10.07
CA MET A 161 5.30 -3.84 -10.88
C MET A 161 5.58 -5.32 -11.08
N THR A 162 6.24 -5.60 -12.20
CA THR A 162 6.86 -6.90 -12.43
C THR A 162 8.28 -6.86 -11.88
N SER A 163 8.67 -7.94 -11.21
CA SER A 163 10.00 -8.16 -10.67
C SER A 163 10.51 -9.52 -11.12
N VAL A 164 11.83 -9.72 -11.09
CA VAL A 164 12.43 -11.03 -11.29
C VAL A 164 13.11 -11.52 -10.05
N MET A 165 12.61 -12.66 -9.57
CA MET A 165 13.04 -13.37 -8.37
C MET A 165 13.97 -14.52 -8.76
N SER A 166 15.09 -14.64 -8.06
CA SER A 166 16.14 -15.61 -8.33
C SER A 166 16.49 -16.38 -7.04
N PRO A 167 15.80 -17.50 -6.75
CA PRO A 167 16.11 -18.32 -5.60
C PRO A 167 17.33 -19.23 -5.85
N ALA A 168 18.11 -19.44 -4.80
CA ALA A 168 19.15 -20.44 -4.69
C ALA A 168 18.88 -21.26 -3.42
N HIS A 169 18.66 -22.56 -3.59
CA HIS A 169 18.31 -23.45 -2.51
C HIS A 169 19.04 -24.78 -2.64
N ASP A 170 19.12 -25.47 -1.51
CA ASP A 170 19.58 -26.83 -1.49
C ASP A 170 18.52 -27.80 -2.07
N ASP A 171 18.33 -29.00 -1.52
CA ASP A 171 17.55 -30.08 -2.14
C ASP A 171 16.18 -29.63 -2.68
N TYR A 172 15.45 -28.76 -1.97
CA TYR A 172 14.11 -28.36 -2.39
C TYR A 172 13.69 -26.97 -1.93
N ALA A 173 12.76 -26.35 -2.66
CA ALA A 173 12.23 -25.03 -2.35
C ALA A 173 10.76 -24.83 -2.72
N GLN A 174 10.06 -24.03 -1.92
CA GLN A 174 8.72 -23.53 -2.20
C GLN A 174 8.62 -22.04 -1.81
N ILE A 175 8.02 -21.22 -2.67
CA ILE A 175 7.87 -19.78 -2.43
C ILE A 175 6.43 -19.35 -2.69
N TRP A 176 5.91 -18.56 -1.76
CA TRP A 176 4.61 -17.89 -1.86
C TRP A 176 4.78 -16.38 -1.75
N ILE A 177 3.93 -15.64 -2.47
CA ILE A 177 3.82 -14.19 -2.37
C ILE A 177 2.32 -13.86 -2.35
N ASN A 178 1.87 -13.16 -1.31
CA ASN A 178 0.47 -12.73 -1.14
C ASN A 178 -0.56 -13.87 -1.24
N GLY A 179 -0.25 -15.03 -0.65
CA GLY A 179 -1.13 -16.20 -0.66
C GLY A 179 -0.96 -17.12 -1.87
N ASP A 180 -0.35 -16.62 -2.96
CA ASP A 180 -0.16 -17.38 -4.17
C ASP A 180 1.20 -18.10 -4.19
N LYS A 181 1.22 -19.36 -4.62
CA LYS A 181 2.47 -20.13 -4.78
C LYS A 181 3.13 -19.78 -6.11
N TRP A 182 4.36 -19.29 -6.09
CA TRP A 182 5.10 -18.88 -7.28
C TRP A 182 6.20 -19.86 -7.69
N TYR A 183 6.68 -20.68 -6.75
CA TYR A 183 7.81 -21.56 -6.99
C TYR A 183 7.66 -22.88 -6.25
N ASN A 184 8.03 -23.97 -6.93
CA ASN A 184 8.21 -25.31 -6.39
C ASN A 184 9.28 -26.00 -7.23
N ASP A 185 10.43 -26.31 -6.64
CA ASP A 185 11.52 -27.03 -7.30
C ASP A 185 12.12 -28.05 -6.34
N ALA A 186 12.33 -29.26 -6.86
CA ALA A 186 12.94 -30.37 -6.17
C ALA A 186 14.41 -30.62 -6.50
N THR A 187 14.99 -29.70 -7.26
CA THR A 187 16.33 -29.87 -7.79
C THR A 187 17.29 -28.97 -7.06
N TRP A 188 18.29 -29.60 -6.43
CA TRP A 188 19.43 -28.92 -5.85
C TRP A 188 20.06 -27.92 -6.82
N THR A 189 20.20 -26.65 -6.42
CA THR A 189 20.74 -25.61 -7.32
C THR A 189 22.25 -25.69 -7.57
N GLY A 190 22.98 -26.50 -6.81
CA GLY A 190 24.42 -26.71 -6.97
C GLY A 190 25.32 -25.78 -6.15
N GLY A 191 24.76 -24.90 -5.32
CA GLY A 191 25.49 -24.09 -4.32
C GLY A 191 24.78 -22.79 -3.95
N ALA A 192 25.19 -22.16 -2.84
CA ALA A 192 24.51 -21.01 -2.23
C ALA A 192 24.26 -19.80 -3.15
N LYS A 193 24.98 -19.68 -4.26
CA LYS A 193 24.85 -18.57 -5.23
C LYS A 193 24.62 -19.05 -6.66
N LYS A 194 24.11 -20.27 -6.83
CA LYS A 194 23.71 -20.84 -8.11
C LYS A 194 22.20 -20.76 -8.26
N VAL A 195 21.73 -20.35 -9.44
CA VAL A 195 20.31 -20.13 -9.70
C VAL A 195 19.90 -20.95 -10.92
N HIS A 196 18.91 -21.82 -10.73
CA HIS A 196 18.31 -22.59 -11.83
C HIS A 196 17.25 -21.79 -12.58
N TYR A 197 16.52 -20.95 -11.87
CA TYR A 197 15.36 -20.25 -12.41
C TYR A 197 15.34 -18.78 -12.02
N ASN A 198 15.06 -17.94 -13.02
CA ASN A 198 14.72 -16.54 -12.85
C ASN A 198 13.22 -16.42 -13.15
N ILE A 199 12.45 -16.08 -12.11
CA ILE A 199 10.99 -16.16 -12.11
C ILE A 199 10.41 -14.74 -12.21
N GLU A 200 9.57 -14.51 -13.22
CA GLU A 200 8.81 -13.27 -13.33
C GLU A 200 7.65 -13.27 -12.32
N VAL A 201 7.74 -12.42 -11.31
CA VAL A 201 6.72 -12.26 -10.26
C VAL A 201 6.03 -10.90 -10.38
N LYS A 202 4.78 -10.84 -9.92
CA LYS A 202 4.03 -9.59 -9.81
C LYS A 202 4.02 -9.12 -8.36
N LEU A 203 4.34 -7.86 -8.16
CA LEU A 203 4.21 -7.16 -6.88
C LEU A 203 3.09 -6.13 -7.04
N THR A 204 2.18 -6.07 -6.08
CA THR A 204 1.16 -5.02 -5.97
C THR A 204 1.76 -3.81 -5.26
N LYS A 205 1.25 -2.60 -5.52
CA LYS A 205 1.60 -1.41 -4.75
C LYS A 205 1.42 -1.69 -3.24
N GLY A 206 2.36 -1.23 -2.43
CA GLY A 206 2.41 -1.46 -0.98
C GLY A 206 3.05 -2.80 -0.58
N ALA A 207 2.59 -3.34 0.55
CA ALA A 207 3.17 -4.54 1.15
C ALA A 207 2.90 -5.81 0.34
N ASN A 208 3.97 -6.52 -0.01
CA ASN A 208 3.93 -7.88 -0.53
C ASN A 208 4.67 -8.80 0.44
N VAL A 209 4.00 -9.82 0.98
CA VAL A 209 4.62 -10.75 1.94
C VAL A 209 5.14 -11.96 1.18
N LEU A 210 6.45 -12.18 1.24
CA LEU A 210 7.10 -13.35 0.67
C LEU A 210 7.38 -14.37 1.77
N LEU A 211 6.93 -15.61 1.56
CA LEU A 211 7.30 -16.77 2.37
C LEU A 211 8.16 -17.70 1.53
N TYR A 212 9.33 -18.06 2.03
CA TYR A 212 10.26 -18.97 1.37
C TYR A 212 10.61 -20.12 2.32
N ARG A 213 10.28 -21.34 1.86
CA ARG A 213 10.61 -22.59 2.51
C ARG A 213 11.71 -23.31 1.73
N VAL A 214 12.72 -23.82 2.42
CA VAL A 214 13.71 -24.75 1.87
C VAL A 214 13.83 -25.98 2.73
N GLY A 215 13.88 -27.14 2.09
CA GLY A 215 14.15 -28.40 2.74
C GLY A 215 15.51 -28.95 2.37
N GLU A 216 16.13 -29.63 3.33
CA GLU A 216 17.38 -30.34 3.18
C GLU A 216 17.20 -31.77 3.71
N SER A 217 17.85 -32.72 3.04
CA SER A 217 17.80 -34.16 3.32
C SER A 217 19.19 -34.79 3.50
N GLY A 218 20.28 -34.06 3.23
CA GLY A 218 21.65 -34.41 3.58
C GLY A 218 22.71 -33.61 2.82
N GLY A 219 23.67 -32.99 3.54
CA GLY A 219 24.84 -32.35 2.93
C GLY A 219 24.98 -30.86 3.26
N ALA A 220 24.95 -30.02 2.21
CA ALA A 220 25.00 -28.57 2.37
C ALA A 220 23.57 -28.06 2.65
N ALA A 221 23.40 -27.05 3.50
CA ALA A 221 22.07 -26.55 3.88
C ALA A 221 21.95 -25.04 3.67
N TYR A 222 21.54 -24.60 2.48
CA TYR A 222 21.48 -23.17 2.15
C TYR A 222 20.13 -22.70 1.60
N ILE A 223 19.82 -21.45 1.89
CA ILE A 223 18.66 -20.70 1.41
C ILE A 223 19.09 -19.28 1.09
N ASN A 224 18.92 -18.87 -0.17
CA ASN A 224 19.24 -17.52 -0.62
C ASN A 224 18.26 -17.06 -1.69
N LEU A 225 17.98 -15.76 -1.72
CA LEU A 225 17.11 -15.16 -2.72
C LEU A 225 17.56 -13.74 -3.01
N HIS A 226 17.45 -13.33 -4.26
CA HIS A 226 17.53 -11.92 -4.61
C HIS A 226 16.50 -11.56 -5.67
N PHE A 227 16.22 -10.27 -5.78
CA PHE A 227 15.54 -9.69 -6.93
C PHE A 227 16.54 -9.11 -7.92
N ASP A 228 16.08 -8.84 -9.14
CA ASP A 228 16.86 -8.05 -10.09
C ASP A 228 17.21 -6.65 -9.53
N ALA A 229 18.23 -6.03 -10.12
CA ALA A 229 18.75 -4.75 -9.63
C ALA A 229 17.75 -3.58 -9.77
N ALA A 230 16.82 -3.63 -10.72
CA ALA A 230 15.82 -2.58 -10.89
C ALA A 230 14.77 -2.66 -9.78
N THR A 231 14.29 -3.88 -9.47
CA THR A 231 13.40 -4.12 -8.35
C THR A 231 14.06 -3.73 -7.04
N HIS A 232 15.28 -4.20 -6.77
CA HIS A 232 15.96 -3.92 -5.51
C HIS A 232 16.25 -2.42 -5.29
N LYS A 233 16.34 -1.63 -6.36
CA LYS A 233 16.45 -0.17 -6.29
C LYS A 233 15.11 0.52 -6.04
N ALA A 234 14.01 -0.08 -6.49
CA ALA A 234 12.69 0.52 -6.45
C ALA A 234 11.93 0.22 -5.15
N VAL A 235 12.15 -0.94 -4.55
CA VAL A 235 11.40 -1.42 -3.38
C VAL A 235 12.19 -1.26 -2.09
N LYS A 236 11.49 -1.17 -0.96
CA LYS A 236 12.08 -1.42 0.36
C LYS A 236 11.82 -2.88 0.74
N ILE A 237 12.79 -3.53 1.38
CA ILE A 237 12.67 -4.93 1.83
C ILE A 237 12.90 -4.97 3.33
N TYR A 238 11.96 -5.57 4.05
CA TYR A 238 11.99 -5.70 5.51
C TYR A 238 12.05 -7.18 5.92
N PRO A 239 12.75 -7.54 7.00
CA PRO A 239 13.48 -6.65 7.91
C PRO A 239 14.71 -5.97 7.29
N ASP A 240 14.91 -4.68 7.56
CA ASP A 240 16.12 -3.93 7.18
C ASP A 240 17.00 -3.69 8.42
N LYS A 241 16.48 -3.00 9.43
CA LYS A 241 17.22 -2.65 10.66
C LYS A 241 16.69 -3.38 11.89
N ALA A 242 15.54 -4.04 11.77
CA ALA A 242 14.93 -4.84 12.81
C ALA A 242 15.88 -5.93 13.33
N LYS A 243 15.70 -6.26 14.61
CA LYS A 243 16.51 -7.25 15.34
C LYS A 243 15.68 -8.28 16.09
N ASP A 244 14.38 -8.02 16.20
CA ASP A 244 13.42 -8.86 16.89
C ASP A 244 12.05 -8.69 16.24
N GLN A 245 11.07 -9.50 16.67
CA GLN A 245 9.71 -9.43 16.16
C GLN A 245 9.11 -8.03 16.29
N LYS A 246 9.31 -7.36 17.43
CA LYS A 246 8.69 -6.06 17.68
C LYS A 246 9.21 -5.00 16.70
N SER A 247 10.54 -4.86 16.60
CA SER A 247 11.18 -3.92 15.68
C SER A 247 10.90 -4.25 14.22
N PHE A 248 10.68 -5.53 13.88
CA PHE A 248 10.21 -5.91 12.54
C PHE A 248 8.81 -5.37 12.25
N PHE A 249 7.85 -5.49 13.18
CA PHE A 249 6.53 -4.91 13.00
C PHE A 249 6.53 -3.39 13.10
N ASP A 250 7.43 -2.77 13.87
CA ASP A 250 7.61 -1.31 13.85
C ASP A 250 8.05 -0.84 12.44
N GLU A 251 8.95 -1.57 11.77
CA GLU A 251 9.33 -1.30 10.37
C GLU A 251 8.22 -1.64 9.37
N ALA A 252 7.57 -2.80 9.54
CA ALA A 252 6.59 -3.30 8.60
C ALA A 252 5.22 -2.61 8.71
N ASN A 253 4.86 -2.05 9.87
CA ASN A 253 3.64 -1.28 10.05
C ASN A 253 3.73 0.13 9.47
N ALA A 254 4.94 0.66 9.23
CA ALA A 254 5.09 1.86 8.40
C ALA A 254 4.57 1.62 6.96
N ILE A 255 4.44 0.36 6.53
CA ILE A 255 3.98 -0.04 5.19
C ILE A 255 2.45 -0.02 5.06
N SER A 256 1.69 0.31 6.11
CA SER A 256 0.23 0.56 5.98
C SER A 256 -0.12 1.96 5.45
N GLY A 257 0.87 2.79 5.12
CA GLY A 257 0.71 4.11 4.48
C GLY A 257 0.56 4.04 2.96
N GLY A 258 -0.23 3.10 2.46
CA GLY A 258 -0.66 3.09 1.05
C GLY A 258 -2.13 3.48 0.95
N PRO A 259 -2.62 3.89 -0.23
CA PRO A 259 -4.06 4.07 -0.41
C PRO A 259 -4.79 2.77 -0.11
N LEU A 260 -5.96 2.87 0.50
CA LEU A 260 -6.80 1.70 0.81
C LEU A 260 -7.08 0.94 -0.48
N GLY A 261 -6.83 -0.38 -0.46
CA GLY A 261 -7.25 -1.26 -1.56
C GLY A 261 -8.76 -1.16 -1.78
N GLU A 262 -9.24 -1.46 -2.98
CA GLU A 262 -10.65 -1.30 -3.39
C GLU A 262 -11.62 -2.02 -2.42
N ASP A 263 -11.19 -3.15 -1.85
CA ASP A 263 -11.95 -3.95 -0.89
C ASP A 263 -11.88 -3.41 0.57
N ALA A 264 -10.87 -2.58 0.88
CA ALA A 264 -10.72 -1.90 2.17
C ALA A 264 -11.43 -0.53 2.22
N LEU A 265 -12.04 -0.08 1.11
CA LEU A 265 -12.76 1.19 1.02
C LEU A 265 -14.02 1.25 1.92
N LEU A 266 -14.44 0.10 2.47
CA LEU A 266 -15.60 -0.09 3.33
C LEU A 266 -15.25 -0.74 4.68
N GLU A 267 -14.01 -1.18 4.89
CA GLU A 267 -13.61 -1.79 6.16
C GLU A 267 -13.09 -0.73 7.14
N ASP A 268 -13.67 -0.72 8.34
CA ASP A 268 -13.20 0.08 9.46
C ASP A 268 -11.84 -0.46 9.94
N PRO A 269 -10.77 0.35 10.00
CA PRO A 269 -9.48 -0.09 10.52
C PRO A 269 -9.65 -0.53 11.99
N GLU A 270 -9.65 -1.84 12.23
CA GLU A 270 -9.85 -2.52 13.51
C GLU A 270 -10.63 -1.71 14.59
N PRO A 271 -11.94 -1.97 14.80
CA PRO A 271 -12.77 -1.22 15.76
C PRO A 271 -12.34 -1.33 17.24
N ASN A 272 -11.25 -2.05 17.55
CA ASN A 272 -10.73 -2.29 18.91
C ASN A 272 -9.27 -1.85 19.12
N ALA A 273 -8.61 -1.20 18.15
CA ALA A 273 -7.25 -0.69 18.34
C ALA A 273 -7.25 0.75 18.87
N ASP A 274 -7.44 0.91 20.18
CA ASP A 274 -7.31 2.20 20.93
C ASP A 274 -5.84 2.67 20.99
N GLY A 275 -5.13 2.72 19.86
CA GLY A 275 -3.66 2.73 19.85
C GLY A 275 -3.00 4.00 20.39
N LEU A 276 -3.59 5.19 20.17
CA LEU A 276 -2.98 6.46 20.56
C LEU A 276 -3.88 7.34 21.42
N ARG A 277 -5.16 7.53 21.06
CA ARG A 277 -6.08 8.55 21.63
C ARG A 277 -5.31 9.76 22.17
N GLN A 278 -4.61 10.41 21.25
CA GLN A 278 -3.65 11.46 21.54
C GLN A 278 -4.34 12.81 21.51
N ASP A 279 -4.17 13.59 22.58
CA ASP A 279 -4.63 14.97 22.66
C ASP A 279 -3.60 15.89 21.98
N ASP A 280 -3.97 16.42 20.82
CA ASP A 280 -3.19 17.35 20.00
C ASP A 280 -3.71 18.79 20.10
N SER A 281 -4.37 19.13 21.21
CA SER A 281 -4.82 20.51 21.48
C SER A 281 -3.68 21.53 21.56
N ALA A 282 -2.43 21.08 21.73
CA ALA A 282 -1.24 21.93 21.74
C ALA A 282 -0.60 22.14 20.35
N VAL A 283 -1.05 21.40 19.33
CA VAL A 283 -0.57 21.57 17.95
C VAL A 283 -1.11 22.88 17.38
N GLU A 284 -0.23 23.70 16.80
CA GLU A 284 -0.60 25.01 16.22
C GLU A 284 -0.86 24.93 14.71
N THR A 285 -0.55 23.80 14.07
CA THR A 285 -0.53 23.60 12.62
C THR A 285 -1.80 22.95 12.06
N TRP A 286 -2.90 23.00 12.82
CA TRP A 286 -4.22 22.56 12.34
C TRP A 286 -4.65 23.36 11.11
N ILE A 287 -5.19 22.66 10.11
CA ILE A 287 -5.77 23.31 8.94
C ILE A 287 -7.14 23.87 9.34
N SER A 288 -7.25 25.19 9.49
CA SER A 288 -8.50 25.88 9.82
C SER A 288 -9.27 26.33 8.58
N LYS A 289 -8.58 26.69 7.49
CA LYS A 289 -9.18 27.27 6.29
C LYS A 289 -9.36 26.23 5.20
N TRP A 290 -10.56 26.19 4.63
CA TRP A 290 -11.00 25.15 3.70
C TRP A 290 -11.82 25.71 2.55
N TYR A 291 -11.80 25.00 1.43
CA TYR A 291 -12.72 25.21 0.30
C TYR A 291 -13.72 24.06 0.21
N GLY A 292 -15.00 24.33 -0.03
CA GLY A 292 -16.03 23.29 -0.03
C GLY A 292 -17.42 23.85 -0.31
N PRO A 293 -18.46 22.99 -0.34
CA PRO A 293 -19.85 23.44 -0.48
C PRO A 293 -20.26 24.40 0.64
N GLU A 294 -21.16 25.33 0.34
CA GLU A 294 -21.75 26.28 1.30
C GLU A 294 -22.79 25.55 2.16
N GLY A 295 -22.34 24.98 3.28
CA GLY A 295 -23.17 24.20 4.21
C GLY A 295 -22.95 22.70 4.11
N ASN A 296 -23.93 21.94 4.61
CA ASN A 296 -23.86 20.50 4.78
C ASN A 296 -24.85 19.78 3.84
N TYR A 297 -24.58 18.50 3.56
CA TYR A 297 -25.60 17.57 3.09
C TYR A 297 -26.44 17.16 4.31
N GLU A 298 -27.76 17.25 4.20
CA GLU A 298 -28.68 17.06 5.32
C GLU A 298 -29.43 15.72 5.20
N ASN A 299 -29.88 15.16 6.33
CA ASN A 299 -30.66 13.91 6.39
C ASN A 299 -29.94 12.70 5.79
N ASN A 300 -28.66 12.52 6.14
CA ASN A 300 -27.81 11.43 5.64
C ASN A 300 -28.22 10.02 6.12
N GLY A 301 -29.10 9.92 7.11
CA GLY A 301 -29.57 8.65 7.65
C GLY A 301 -28.53 7.85 8.44
N THR A 302 -27.49 8.51 8.99
CA THR A 302 -26.31 7.96 9.71
C THR A 302 -25.23 7.35 8.82
N PHE A 303 -24.03 7.16 9.37
CA PHE A 303 -22.90 6.54 8.67
C PHE A 303 -23.23 5.19 8.02
N GLN A 304 -23.99 4.33 8.71
CA GLN A 304 -24.33 3.00 8.21
C GLN A 304 -25.10 3.06 6.88
N VAL A 305 -25.74 4.20 6.59
CA VAL A 305 -26.42 4.47 5.33
C VAL A 305 -25.52 5.27 4.39
N SER A 306 -24.93 6.36 4.87
CA SER A 306 -24.25 7.34 4.01
C SER A 306 -22.81 7.00 3.64
N GLY A 307 -22.12 6.17 4.44
CA GLY A 307 -20.69 5.89 4.30
C GLY A 307 -20.28 5.22 3.00
N SER A 308 -21.20 4.48 2.36
CA SER A 308 -21.00 3.85 1.05
C SER A 308 -21.55 4.66 -0.13
N MET A 309 -22.22 5.78 0.13
CA MET A 309 -22.82 6.63 -0.91
C MET A 309 -21.82 7.68 -1.37
N ASP A 310 -21.86 8.05 -2.65
CA ASP A 310 -21.09 9.16 -3.19
C ASP A 310 -22.04 10.35 -3.45
N PHE A 311 -22.25 11.19 -2.43
CA PHE A 311 -23.12 12.36 -2.56
C PHE A 311 -22.54 13.45 -3.48
N ILE A 312 -21.25 13.39 -3.81
CA ILE A 312 -20.66 14.26 -4.83
C ILE A 312 -21.10 13.79 -6.22
N GLU A 313 -21.15 12.48 -6.46
CA GLU A 313 -21.73 11.90 -7.68
C GLU A 313 -23.20 12.25 -7.82
N GLU A 314 -23.98 12.08 -6.76
CA GLU A 314 -25.40 12.45 -6.73
C GLU A 314 -25.59 13.95 -7.02
N GLY A 315 -24.96 14.81 -6.21
CA GLY A 315 -25.14 16.26 -6.28
C GLY A 315 -24.59 16.91 -7.55
N SER A 316 -23.59 16.29 -8.19
CA SER A 316 -23.04 16.79 -9.46
C SER A 316 -23.78 16.28 -10.71
N GLY A 317 -24.74 15.35 -10.53
CA GLY A 317 -25.39 14.65 -11.62
C GLY A 317 -24.45 13.70 -12.38
N GLY A 318 -23.54 13.04 -11.67
CA GLY A 318 -22.60 12.06 -12.20
C GLY A 318 -21.35 12.65 -12.87
N LYS A 319 -21.10 13.96 -12.72
CA LYS A 319 -19.95 14.64 -13.34
C LYS A 319 -18.68 14.56 -12.50
N LEU A 320 -18.85 14.46 -11.19
CA LEU A 320 -17.78 14.34 -10.20
C LEU A 320 -18.07 13.11 -9.35
N THR A 321 -17.03 12.50 -8.81
CA THR A 321 -17.10 11.55 -7.69
C THR A 321 -16.21 12.08 -6.59
N GLN A 322 -16.27 11.54 -5.37
CA GLN A 322 -15.33 11.92 -4.30
C GLN A 322 -13.87 11.74 -4.75
N ALA A 323 -13.58 10.63 -5.44
CA ALA A 323 -12.26 10.39 -6.00
C ALA A 323 -11.89 11.45 -7.04
N SER A 324 -12.70 11.70 -8.07
CA SER A 324 -12.33 12.69 -9.10
C SER A 324 -12.29 14.12 -8.56
N LEU A 325 -13.13 14.46 -7.59
CA LEU A 325 -13.11 15.75 -6.89
C LEU A 325 -11.80 15.98 -6.12
N SER A 326 -11.20 14.92 -5.58
CA SER A 326 -9.87 14.95 -4.96
C SER A 326 -8.71 14.97 -5.97
N MET A 327 -8.97 15.25 -7.25
CA MET A 327 -7.96 15.52 -8.27
C MET A 327 -8.02 16.99 -8.70
N LEU A 328 -6.90 17.55 -9.17
CA LEU A 328 -6.87 18.94 -9.65
C LEU A 328 -7.89 19.19 -10.78
N GLU A 329 -8.08 18.23 -11.68
CA GLU A 329 -9.07 18.33 -12.76
C GLU A 329 -10.50 18.43 -12.22
N GLY A 330 -10.90 17.55 -11.29
CA GLY A 330 -12.24 17.60 -10.70
C GLY A 330 -12.46 18.82 -9.81
N LEU A 331 -11.43 19.23 -9.05
CA LEU A 331 -11.45 20.49 -8.30
C LEU A 331 -11.76 21.68 -9.21
N LEU A 332 -11.13 21.76 -10.39
CA LEU A 332 -11.37 22.85 -11.33
C LEU A 332 -12.78 22.86 -11.92
N MET A 333 -13.47 21.71 -11.96
CA MET A 333 -14.87 21.64 -12.40
C MET A 333 -15.84 22.30 -11.42
N THR A 334 -15.46 22.48 -10.14
CA THR A 334 -16.30 23.19 -9.13
C THR A 334 -16.46 24.69 -9.41
N LYS A 335 -15.71 25.24 -10.39
CA LYS A 335 -15.95 26.58 -10.94
C LYS A 335 -17.35 26.71 -11.53
N ASP A 336 -17.81 25.66 -12.20
CA ASP A 336 -19.00 25.67 -13.05
C ASP A 336 -20.09 24.69 -12.57
N ILE A 337 -19.79 23.88 -11.54
CA ILE A 337 -20.70 22.87 -11.01
C ILE A 337 -20.96 23.18 -9.54
N ASP A 338 -22.20 23.51 -9.21
CA ASP A 338 -22.71 23.53 -7.83
C ASP A 338 -23.27 22.14 -7.47
N MET A 339 -23.43 21.86 -6.17
CA MET A 339 -23.97 20.58 -5.70
C MET A 339 -25.49 20.67 -5.55
N GLU A 340 -26.24 19.86 -6.30
CA GLU A 340 -27.70 19.79 -6.27
C GLU A 340 -28.17 18.53 -5.51
N TRP A 341 -28.28 18.59 -4.19
CA TRP A 341 -28.70 17.45 -3.36
C TRP A 341 -30.22 17.32 -3.18
N GLY A 342 -30.98 18.34 -3.61
CA GLY A 342 -32.43 18.39 -3.46
C GLY A 342 -32.87 18.93 -2.10
N ASP A 343 -34.11 19.43 -2.02
CA ASP A 343 -34.61 20.20 -0.88
C ASP A 343 -34.59 19.43 0.45
N ASP A 344 -34.74 18.10 0.40
CA ASP A 344 -34.68 17.22 1.56
C ASP A 344 -33.24 16.96 2.05
N HIS A 345 -32.22 17.42 1.34
CA HIS A 345 -30.80 17.18 1.64
C HIS A 345 -29.94 18.45 1.62
N GLY A 346 -30.56 19.61 1.86
CA GLY A 346 -29.89 20.91 1.90
C GLY A 346 -29.96 21.71 0.59
N GLY A 347 -30.59 21.18 -0.46
CA GLY A 347 -30.83 21.89 -1.71
C GLY A 347 -29.58 22.06 -2.58
N THR A 348 -29.50 23.20 -3.26
CA THR A 348 -28.33 23.55 -4.09
C THR A 348 -27.29 24.28 -3.26
N ARG A 349 -26.04 23.79 -3.25
CA ARG A 349 -24.90 24.41 -2.57
C ARG A 349 -23.86 24.90 -3.57
N ALA A 350 -23.60 26.21 -3.53
CA ALA A 350 -22.43 26.78 -4.18
C ALA A 350 -21.15 26.38 -3.43
N TRP A 351 -19.98 26.69 -4.00
CA TRP A 351 -18.70 26.46 -3.34
C TRP A 351 -18.13 27.77 -2.81
N THR A 352 -17.50 27.72 -1.63
CA THR A 352 -16.90 28.88 -0.97
C THR A 352 -15.69 28.50 -0.14
N VAL A 353 -14.93 29.51 0.28
CA VAL A 353 -13.90 29.37 1.32
C VAL A 353 -14.50 29.72 2.66
N PHE A 354 -14.12 28.98 3.69
CA PHE A 354 -14.56 29.18 5.06
C PHE A 354 -13.47 28.74 6.03
N GLU A 355 -13.59 29.17 7.28
CA GLU A 355 -12.66 28.85 8.34
C GLU A 355 -13.41 28.16 9.49
N LEU A 356 -12.80 27.10 10.02
CA LEU A 356 -13.30 26.32 11.14
C LEU A 356 -12.55 26.73 12.40
N ASP A 357 -13.27 26.93 13.50
CA ASP A 357 -12.64 27.00 14.82
C ASP A 357 -12.24 25.57 15.23
N VAL A 358 -10.94 25.28 15.20
CA VAL A 358 -10.41 23.94 15.49
C VAL A 358 -10.63 23.50 16.94
N ALA A 359 -10.97 24.44 17.84
CA ALA A 359 -11.28 24.13 19.23
C ALA A 359 -12.78 23.94 19.50
N ASP A 360 -13.65 24.24 18.53
CA ASP A 360 -15.10 24.06 18.65
C ASP A 360 -15.49 22.62 18.28
N ASP A 361 -16.15 21.93 19.21
CA ASP A 361 -16.69 20.58 19.01
C ASP A 361 -17.88 20.56 18.03
N ASN A 362 -18.33 21.70 17.49
CA ASN A 362 -19.39 21.79 16.48
C ASN A 362 -18.93 22.49 15.18
N ASN A 363 -17.62 22.52 14.92
CA ASN A 363 -17.06 23.34 13.87
C ASN A 363 -17.54 22.98 12.45
N MET A 364 -17.93 21.73 12.18
CA MET A 364 -18.31 21.34 10.82
C MET A 364 -19.75 21.67 10.46
N ASN A 365 -20.62 21.90 11.46
CA ASN A 365 -22.00 22.31 11.23
C ASN A 365 -22.03 23.80 10.85
N ARG A 366 -22.24 24.08 9.57
CA ARG A 366 -22.19 25.44 9.00
C ARG A 366 -23.58 25.94 8.64
N GLY A 367 -24.59 25.44 9.37
CA GLY A 367 -26.01 25.71 9.17
C GLY A 367 -26.77 24.44 8.81
N GLY A 368 -28.08 24.42 9.12
CA GLY A 368 -28.93 23.25 8.92
C GLY A 368 -29.28 22.54 10.23
N PRO A 369 -29.66 21.25 10.20
CA PRO A 369 -29.94 20.46 11.38
C PRO A 369 -28.68 20.20 12.20
N ALA A 370 -28.86 19.94 13.50
CA ALA A 370 -27.75 19.59 14.40
C ALA A 370 -27.15 18.22 14.06
N ASP A 371 -28.02 17.27 13.69
CA ASP A 371 -27.68 15.86 13.53
C ASP A 371 -27.88 15.38 12.08
N ASN A 372 -27.26 14.26 11.72
CA ASN A 372 -27.44 13.55 10.44
C ASN A 372 -26.98 14.36 9.23
N ILE A 373 -25.78 14.91 9.32
CA ILE A 373 -25.17 15.75 8.30
C ILE A 373 -23.87 15.16 7.76
N ASP A 374 -23.55 15.47 6.50
CA ASP A 374 -22.22 15.29 5.93
C ASP A 374 -21.60 16.65 5.56
N THR A 375 -20.31 16.80 5.85
CA THR A 375 -19.50 17.97 5.47
C THR A 375 -18.38 17.53 4.55
N TYR A 376 -18.12 18.34 3.53
CA TYR A 376 -17.00 18.18 2.63
C TYR A 376 -16.09 19.41 2.71
N VAL A 377 -14.82 19.18 2.98
CA VAL A 377 -13.78 20.21 2.99
C VAL A 377 -12.62 19.79 2.08
N MET A 378 -11.99 20.76 1.44
CA MET A 378 -10.87 20.53 0.53
C MET A 378 -9.77 21.57 0.73
N CYS A 379 -8.54 21.13 0.49
CA CYS A 379 -7.38 21.99 0.38
C CYS A 379 -6.47 21.52 -0.76
N VAL A 380 -5.58 22.41 -1.22
CA VAL A 380 -4.52 22.07 -2.17
C VAL A 380 -3.19 22.19 -1.46
N ILE A 381 -2.43 21.10 -1.44
CA ILE A 381 -1.11 21.03 -0.84
C ILE A 381 -0.08 21.11 -1.96
N ASP A 382 0.61 22.24 -2.07
CA ASP A 382 1.74 22.42 -2.98
C ASP A 382 3.02 21.92 -2.33
N SER A 383 3.51 20.77 -2.82
CA SER A 383 4.70 20.12 -2.31
C SER A 383 5.94 20.46 -3.16
N PRO A 384 7.08 20.84 -2.55
CA PRO A 384 8.29 21.19 -3.30
C PRO A 384 8.96 20.00 -4.03
N ASN A 385 8.69 18.78 -3.57
CA ASN A 385 9.18 17.53 -4.14
C ASN A 385 8.21 16.38 -3.83
N ASP A 386 8.40 15.22 -4.46
CA ASP A 386 7.74 14.01 -4.01
C ASP A 386 8.16 13.74 -2.56
N MET A 387 7.22 13.58 -1.64
CA MET A 387 7.51 13.38 -0.22
C MET A 387 6.42 12.58 0.48
N THR A 388 6.87 11.83 1.47
CA THR A 388 6.02 11.20 2.47
C THR A 388 5.63 12.25 3.53
N ALA A 389 4.39 12.20 4.00
CA ALA A 389 3.84 13.07 5.04
C ALA A 389 3.04 12.24 6.05
N VAL A 390 2.95 12.69 7.30
CA VAL A 390 2.09 12.06 8.31
C VAL A 390 0.85 12.93 8.54
N MET A 391 -0.32 12.39 8.21
CA MET A 391 -1.63 13.01 8.36
C MET A 391 -2.31 12.57 9.66
N SER A 392 -2.90 13.52 10.39
CA SER A 392 -3.51 13.29 11.71
C SER A 392 -4.95 13.82 11.74
N PRO A 393 -5.96 13.01 11.36
CA PRO A 393 -7.36 13.41 11.37
C PRO A 393 -8.01 13.31 12.76
N ALA A 394 -8.85 14.29 13.09
CA ALA A 394 -9.82 14.24 14.18
C ALA A 394 -11.23 14.45 13.62
N HIS A 395 -12.20 13.63 14.04
CA HIS A 395 -13.59 13.70 13.55
C HIS A 395 -14.64 13.18 14.54
N ASP A 396 -15.87 13.60 14.30
CA ASP A 396 -17.11 13.14 14.94
C ASP A 396 -18.24 13.10 13.92
N ASP A 397 -18.82 11.94 13.57
CA ASP A 397 -18.59 10.59 14.11
C ASP A 397 -17.56 9.81 13.29
N TRP A 398 -17.55 10.01 11.97
CA TRP A 398 -16.79 9.22 11.01
C TRP A 398 -16.21 10.09 9.91
N ALA A 399 -15.18 9.59 9.24
CA ALA A 399 -14.49 10.35 8.22
C ALA A 399 -13.92 9.48 7.10
N GLN A 400 -13.87 10.08 5.91
CA GLN A 400 -13.18 9.56 4.74
C GLN A 400 -12.33 10.66 4.12
N ILE A 401 -11.09 10.32 3.74
CA ILE A 401 -10.15 11.29 3.16
C ILE A 401 -9.54 10.71 1.89
N TRP A 402 -9.51 11.52 0.84
CA TRP A 402 -8.86 11.22 -0.43
C TRP A 402 -7.78 12.25 -0.74
N ILE A 403 -6.70 11.79 -1.37
CA ILE A 403 -5.65 12.63 -1.92
C ILE A 403 -5.35 12.14 -3.33
N ASN A 404 -5.45 13.04 -4.31
CA ASN A 404 -5.17 12.77 -5.73
C ASN A 404 -5.94 11.58 -6.33
N GLY A 405 -7.21 11.42 -5.97
CA GLY A 405 -8.07 10.34 -6.45
C GLY A 405 -7.99 9.04 -5.64
N GLU A 406 -7.04 8.91 -4.72
CA GLU A 406 -6.87 7.73 -3.89
C GLU A 406 -7.47 7.95 -2.50
N LYS A 407 -8.19 6.97 -1.94
CA LYS A 407 -8.72 7.04 -0.56
C LYS A 407 -7.63 6.61 0.43
N TRP A 408 -7.30 7.47 1.39
CA TRP A 408 -6.24 7.25 2.38
C TRP A 408 -6.76 7.04 3.80
N TYR A 409 -7.97 7.51 4.08
CA TYR A 409 -8.59 7.38 5.40
C TYR A 409 -10.05 6.96 5.25
N ASN A 410 -10.49 6.03 6.10
CA ASN A 410 -11.87 5.59 6.23
C ASN A 410 -12.04 5.08 7.66
N ASN A 411 -12.64 5.87 8.54
CA ASN A 411 -12.76 5.52 9.96
C ASN A 411 -14.16 5.84 10.44
N THR A 412 -14.82 4.85 11.03
CA THR A 412 -16.22 4.93 11.46
C THR A 412 -16.35 5.39 12.91
N ARG A 413 -15.22 5.55 13.59
CA ARG A 413 -15.14 5.73 15.03
C ARG A 413 -14.85 7.17 15.41
N TRP A 414 -15.72 7.69 16.27
CA TRP A 414 -15.53 8.96 16.95
C TRP A 414 -14.18 9.05 17.67
N THR A 415 -13.47 10.14 17.40
CA THR A 415 -12.12 10.36 17.94
C THR A 415 -12.10 10.76 19.42
N GLY A 416 -13.16 11.41 19.92
CA GLY A 416 -13.37 11.68 21.36
C GLY A 416 -13.44 13.16 21.75
N ALA A 417 -12.81 14.05 20.98
CA ALA A 417 -12.88 15.52 21.10
C ALA A 417 -12.29 16.18 19.85
N ALA A 418 -12.60 17.46 19.59
CA ALA A 418 -12.21 18.19 18.37
C ALA A 418 -10.73 18.06 17.97
N ARG A 419 -9.82 17.99 18.94
CA ARG A 419 -8.36 17.92 18.72
C ARG A 419 -7.72 16.65 19.26
N THR A 420 -8.50 15.58 19.38
CA THR A 420 -7.99 14.24 19.72
C THR A 420 -7.91 13.39 18.46
N ILE A 421 -6.77 12.72 18.25
CA ILE A 421 -6.58 11.79 17.13
C ILE A 421 -6.53 10.35 17.63
N LEU A 422 -6.98 9.39 16.81
CA LEU A 422 -6.92 7.96 17.16
C LEU A 422 -5.66 7.28 16.62
N HIS A 423 -5.20 7.70 15.44
CA HIS A 423 -3.98 7.25 14.80
C HIS A 423 -3.58 8.24 13.71
N THR A 424 -2.33 8.15 13.30
CA THR A 424 -1.78 8.89 12.17
C THR A 424 -1.71 8.02 10.92
N VAL A 425 -1.80 8.62 9.74
CA VAL A 425 -1.67 7.93 8.45
C VAL A 425 -0.51 8.51 7.67
N GLU A 426 0.44 7.67 7.28
CA GLU A 426 1.49 8.04 6.35
C GLU A 426 0.89 8.13 4.94
N VAL A 427 1.07 9.28 4.27
CA VAL A 427 0.53 9.58 2.93
C VAL A 427 1.63 10.06 2.00
N GLU A 428 1.43 9.84 0.70
CA GLU A 428 2.38 10.26 -0.33
C GLU A 428 1.88 11.53 -1.03
N LEU A 429 2.72 12.57 -1.02
CA LEU A 429 2.52 13.82 -1.75
C LEU A 429 3.43 13.85 -2.96
N GLN A 430 2.85 14.14 -4.12
CA GLN A 430 3.57 14.37 -5.37
C GLN A 430 4.12 15.79 -5.38
N LYS A 431 5.24 16.02 -6.07
CA LYS A 431 5.72 17.38 -6.33
C LYS A 431 4.63 18.21 -7.04
N GLY A 432 4.38 19.41 -6.53
CA GLY A 432 3.35 20.31 -7.02
C GLY A 432 2.02 20.11 -6.29
N ALA A 433 0.91 20.33 -6.99
CA ALA A 433 -0.43 20.27 -6.41
C ALA A 433 -0.86 18.86 -6.03
N ASN A 434 -1.26 18.69 -4.76
CA ASN A 434 -2.01 17.55 -4.26
C ASN A 434 -3.36 18.02 -3.74
N VAL A 435 -4.45 17.48 -4.25
CA VAL A 435 -5.79 17.87 -3.80
C VAL A 435 -6.27 16.90 -2.74
N LEU A 436 -6.55 17.43 -1.55
CA LEU A 436 -7.11 16.66 -0.44
C LEU A 436 -8.61 16.94 -0.35
N LEU A 437 -9.43 15.87 -0.34
CA LEU A 437 -10.85 15.92 -0.02
C LEU A 437 -11.06 15.20 1.31
N TYR A 438 -11.68 15.87 2.26
CA TYR A 438 -12.06 15.32 3.56
C TYR A 438 -13.58 15.42 3.71
N ARG A 439 -14.22 14.25 3.75
CA ARG A 439 -15.61 14.07 4.13
C ARG A 439 -15.69 13.66 5.60
N CYS A 440 -16.55 14.33 6.35
CA CYS A 440 -16.91 13.93 7.70
C CYS A 440 -18.42 13.85 7.78
N GLY A 441 -18.95 12.81 8.43
CA GLY A 441 -20.38 12.71 8.68
C GLY A 441 -20.68 12.51 10.15
N GLU A 442 -21.83 13.02 10.54
CA GLU A 442 -22.30 13.08 11.91
C GLU A 442 -23.70 12.45 11.98
N SER A 443 -23.96 11.73 13.06
CA SER A 443 -25.23 11.01 13.31
C SER A 443 -25.97 11.53 14.55
N GLY A 444 -25.30 12.18 15.50
CA GLY A 444 -25.92 12.95 16.58
C GLY A 444 -24.96 13.41 17.67
N GLY A 445 -25.10 14.66 18.13
CA GLY A 445 -24.29 15.24 19.21
C GLY A 445 -23.36 16.37 18.77
N ALA A 446 -22.05 16.18 19.00
CA ALA A 446 -21.01 17.11 18.58
C ALA A 446 -20.64 16.83 17.12
N ALA A 447 -20.25 17.86 16.38
CA ALA A 447 -20.03 17.79 14.94
C ALA A 447 -18.73 18.51 14.58
N TYR A 448 -17.62 17.78 14.52
CA TYR A 448 -16.33 18.38 14.20
C TYR A 448 -15.53 17.57 13.19
N LEU A 449 -14.69 18.28 12.45
CA LEU A 449 -13.63 17.72 11.62
C LEU A 449 -12.39 18.61 11.70
N ASN A 450 -11.24 18.00 11.94
CA ASN A 450 -9.96 18.69 11.97
C ASN A 450 -8.86 17.78 11.39
N LEU A 451 -7.81 18.41 10.85
CA LEU A 451 -6.66 17.70 10.31
C LEU A 451 -5.40 18.55 10.47
N HIS A 452 -4.29 17.91 10.82
CA HIS A 452 -2.96 18.49 10.66
C HIS A 452 -2.00 17.48 10.06
N PHE A 453 -0.90 17.99 9.49
CA PHE A 453 0.26 17.17 9.14
C PHE A 453 1.31 17.26 10.24
N ASP A 454 2.31 16.39 10.21
CA ASP A 454 3.51 16.57 11.04
C ASP A 454 4.24 17.89 10.73
N ASP A 455 5.05 18.34 11.68
CA ASP A 455 5.79 19.61 11.56
C ASP A 455 6.72 19.65 10.34
N ALA A 456 7.31 18.51 9.94
CA ALA A 456 8.24 18.49 8.82
C ALA A 456 7.50 18.73 7.50
N THR A 457 6.35 18.10 7.31
CA THR A 457 5.46 18.35 6.17
C THR A 457 4.92 19.77 6.21
N HIS A 458 4.34 20.20 7.34
CA HIS A 458 3.72 21.52 7.44
C HIS A 458 4.70 22.66 7.15
N ASN A 459 5.96 22.52 7.57
CA ASN A 459 7.01 23.50 7.28
C ASN A 459 7.54 23.45 5.83
N ALA A 460 7.33 22.34 5.12
CA ALA A 460 7.85 22.15 3.76
C ALA A 460 6.86 22.54 2.67
N VAL A 461 5.56 22.36 2.91
CA VAL A 461 4.50 22.54 1.91
C VAL A 461 3.80 23.89 2.05
N THR A 462 3.09 24.31 1.01
CA THR A 462 2.13 25.41 1.08
C THR A 462 0.72 24.83 0.97
N ILE A 463 -0.18 25.17 1.90
CA ILE A 463 -1.56 24.67 1.93
C ILE A 463 -2.52 25.82 1.56
N TYR A 464 -3.30 25.64 0.51
CA TYR A 464 -4.35 26.56 0.07
C TYR A 464 -5.73 26.03 0.47
N PRO A 465 -6.68 26.89 0.90
CA PRO A 465 -6.62 28.35 0.83
C PRO A 465 -5.73 28.98 1.90
N GLN A 466 -4.96 30.01 1.54
CA GLN A 466 -4.13 30.79 2.49
C GLN A 466 -4.82 32.09 2.90
N ASP A 467 -5.01 32.98 1.94
CA ASP A 467 -5.58 34.32 2.11
C ASP A 467 -6.97 34.45 1.49
N ALA A 468 -7.34 33.53 0.59
CA ALA A 468 -8.63 33.51 -0.07
C ALA A 468 -9.80 33.48 0.92
N THR A 469 -10.88 34.14 0.53
CA THR A 469 -12.12 34.27 1.31
C THR A 469 -13.35 33.88 0.51
N ASP A 470 -13.19 33.55 -0.76
CA ASP A 470 -14.27 33.17 -1.67
C ASP A 470 -13.76 32.24 -2.77
N LYS A 471 -14.69 31.72 -3.59
CA LYS A 471 -14.40 30.81 -4.71
C LYS A 471 -13.36 31.40 -5.69
N GLN A 472 -13.49 32.68 -6.04
CA GLN A 472 -12.64 33.28 -7.06
C GLN A 472 -11.20 33.45 -6.55
N SER A 473 -11.03 34.04 -5.37
CA SER A 473 -9.72 34.23 -4.74
C SER A 473 -9.01 32.90 -4.48
N PHE A 474 -9.73 31.83 -4.14
CA PHE A 474 -9.15 30.49 -4.03
C PHE A 474 -8.56 30.00 -5.35
N PHE A 475 -9.29 30.15 -6.45
CA PHE A 475 -8.77 29.74 -7.76
C PHE A 475 -7.63 30.62 -8.25
N ASP A 476 -7.60 31.90 -7.87
CA ASP A 476 -6.49 32.79 -8.15
C ASP A 476 -5.21 32.35 -7.41
N GLU A 477 -5.33 31.88 -6.15
CA GLU A 477 -4.21 31.36 -5.36
C GLU A 477 -3.59 30.10 -5.98
N ILE A 478 -4.40 29.15 -6.42
CA ILE A 478 -3.90 27.87 -6.96
C ILE A 478 -3.56 27.93 -8.45
N GLN A 479 -3.86 29.05 -9.13
CA GLN A 479 -3.61 29.23 -10.56
C GLN A 479 -2.16 28.94 -11.00
N PRO A 480 -1.11 29.34 -10.25
CA PRO A 480 0.27 29.01 -10.59
C PRO A 480 0.52 27.50 -10.68
N LEU A 481 -0.14 26.73 -9.81
CA LEU A 481 -0.03 25.28 -9.78
C LEU A 481 -0.65 24.66 -11.03
N VAL A 482 -1.83 25.16 -11.44
CA VAL A 482 -2.55 24.71 -12.64
C VAL A 482 -1.75 24.95 -13.93
N VAL A 483 -1.06 26.10 -14.03
CA VAL A 483 -0.28 26.46 -15.22
C VAL A 483 1.08 25.75 -15.27
N SER A 484 1.61 25.35 -14.12
CA SER A 484 2.92 24.67 -14.01
C SER A 484 2.88 23.18 -14.37
N VAL A 485 1.70 22.56 -14.45
CA VAL A 485 1.54 21.17 -14.90
C VAL A 485 1.62 21.13 -16.44
N GLU A 486 2.81 21.28 -17.01
CA GLU A 486 3.02 20.72 -18.35
C GLU A 486 2.82 19.19 -18.24
N PRO A 487 1.93 18.59 -19.06
CA PRO A 487 1.69 17.16 -18.97
C PRO A 487 2.99 16.43 -19.28
N THR A 488 3.55 15.80 -18.26
CA THR A 488 4.75 14.98 -18.36
C THR A 488 4.44 13.85 -19.36
N GLY A 489 4.86 14.02 -20.61
CA GLY A 489 4.58 13.07 -21.70
C GLY A 489 4.03 13.64 -23.00
N LYS A 490 3.68 14.92 -23.10
CA LYS A 490 3.51 15.57 -24.43
C LYS A 490 4.81 16.25 -24.81
N LEU A 491 5.42 15.79 -25.91
CA LEU A 491 6.43 16.56 -26.63
C LEU A 491 5.93 18.00 -26.74
N THR A 492 6.74 18.95 -26.28
CA THR A 492 6.58 20.39 -26.56
C THR A 492 6.21 20.55 -28.03
N THR A 493 4.95 20.86 -28.31
CA THR A 493 4.53 21.09 -29.68
C THR A 493 5.19 22.38 -30.13
N THR A 494 6.06 22.23 -31.11
CA THR A 494 6.91 23.25 -31.76
C THR A 494 6.13 24.41 -32.41
N TRP A 495 4.83 24.54 -32.14
CA TRP A 495 3.97 25.59 -32.67
C TRP A 495 4.07 26.93 -31.92
N ALA A 496 4.48 26.91 -30.65
CA ALA A 496 4.60 28.14 -29.85
C ALA A 496 5.81 29.02 -30.25
N ASP A 497 6.83 28.44 -30.87
CA ASP A 497 8.05 29.16 -31.30
C ASP A 497 7.95 29.69 -32.74
N ILE A 498 7.07 29.14 -33.57
CA ILE A 498 6.86 29.59 -34.97
C ILE A 498 6.08 30.91 -35.04
N LYS A 499 5.35 31.30 -33.98
CA LYS A 499 4.65 32.61 -33.92
C LYS A 499 5.49 33.75 -33.33
N ARG A 500 6.74 33.47 -32.93
CA ARG A 500 7.68 34.46 -32.35
C ARG A 500 8.85 34.83 -33.27
N GLN A 501 8.80 34.41 -34.54
CA GLN A 501 9.58 34.97 -35.66
C GLN A 501 8.60 35.59 -36.66
#